data_AF-A0A8T2YCX4-F1
#
_entry.id   AF-A0A8T2YCX4-F1
#
_cell.length_a   1.000
_cell.length_b   1.000
_cell.length_c   1.000
_cell.angle_alpha   90.00
_cell.angle_beta   90.00
_cell.angle_gamma   90.00
#
_symmetry.space_group_name_H-M   'P 1'
#
loop_
_entity.id
_entity.type
_entity.pdbx_description
1 polymer ?
#
loop_
_entity_poly.entity_id
_entity_poly.type
_entity_poly.pdbx_seq_one_letter_code
_entity_poly.pdbx_strand_id
1 'polypeptide(L)'
;MGFLLAAKGLLLLYININVFKLYYGDDCEGLFEFITGYGRRGSSMALLGRVGEGIYTKAADVGTDLIGRDDPRNPVVIVDSEDDSVGDIVDMGSDLFGSYAESSCAALVVASISSFGINHELTLMVYPLIVNSVGIMVCLITILFATDLIETKVVKEFEPAPKNH
;
A
#
# COMPACT_ATOMS: atom_id res chain seq x y z
N MET A 1 0.55 -8.18 -7.47
CA MET A 1 1.16 -7.39 -6.37
C MET A 1 0.18 -7.06 -5.25
N GLY A 2 -1.00 -6.48 -5.55
CA GLY A 2 -1.95 -5.98 -4.53
C GLY A 2 -2.36 -6.97 -3.43
N PHE A 3 -2.73 -8.22 -3.75
CA PHE A 3 -3.09 -9.22 -2.74
C PHE A 3 -1.96 -9.54 -1.76
N LEU A 4 -0.72 -9.61 -2.25
CA LEU A 4 0.43 -9.94 -1.42
C LEU A 4 0.78 -8.78 -0.48
N LEU A 5 0.66 -7.54 -0.95
CA LEU A 5 0.83 -6.34 -0.15
C LEU A 5 -0.24 -6.24 0.96
N ALA A 6 -1.52 -6.41 0.59
CA ALA A 6 -2.64 -6.35 1.53
C ALA A 6 -2.58 -7.46 2.58
N ALA A 7 -2.34 -8.71 2.15
CA ALA A 7 -2.28 -9.86 3.06
C ALA A 7 -1.09 -9.76 4.03
N LYS A 8 0.11 -9.41 3.54
CA LYS A 8 1.29 -9.22 4.42
C LYS A 8 1.11 -8.05 5.37
N GLY A 9 0.54 -6.93 4.91
CA GLY A 9 0.25 -5.78 5.74
C GLY A 9 -0.73 -6.10 6.88
N LEU A 10 -1.84 -6.77 6.56
CA LEU A 10 -2.80 -7.23 7.56
C LEU A 10 -2.19 -8.22 8.56
N LEU A 11 -1.44 -9.20 8.06
CA LEU A 11 -0.81 -10.23 8.90
C LEU A 11 0.23 -9.64 9.86
N LEU A 12 1.07 -8.72 9.38
CA LEU A 12 2.05 -8.03 10.23
C LEU A 12 1.36 -7.17 11.29
N LEU A 13 0.32 -6.41 10.92
CA LEU A 13 -0.44 -5.60 11.88
C LEU A 13 -1.08 -6.49 12.96
N TYR A 14 -1.69 -7.61 12.56
CA TYR A 14 -2.30 -8.57 13.50
C TYR A 14 -1.27 -9.19 14.44
N ILE A 15 -0.10 -9.61 13.93
CA ILE A 15 0.98 -10.16 14.77
C ILE A 15 1.46 -9.09 15.77
N ASN A 16 1.69 -7.86 15.33
CA ASN A 16 2.12 -6.78 16.21
C ASN A 16 1.10 -6.55 17.34
N ILE A 17 -0.20 -6.46 17.03
CA ILE A 17 -1.25 -6.31 18.05
C ILE A 17 -1.17 -7.44 19.08
N ASN A 18 -1.06 -8.70 18.66
CA ASN A 18 -0.99 -9.83 19.59
C ASN A 18 0.28 -9.82 20.44
N VAL A 19 1.44 -9.50 19.85
CA VAL A 19 2.72 -9.41 20.58
C VAL A 19 2.69 -8.29 21.60
N PHE A 20 2.27 -7.09 21.20
CA PHE A 20 2.21 -5.94 22.12
C PHE A 20 1.14 -6.11 23.19
N LYS A 21 0.06 -6.87 22.91
CA LYS A 21 -0.95 -7.20 23.91
C LYS A 21 -0.39 -8.03 25.06
N LEU A 22 0.59 -8.91 24.80
CA LEU A 22 1.27 -9.66 25.86
C LEU A 22 2.08 -8.75 26.79
N TYR A 23 2.55 -7.60 26.29
CA TYR A 23 3.34 -6.65 27.07
C TYR A 23 2.47 -5.63 27.82
N TYR A 24 1.45 -5.08 27.16
CA TYR A 24 0.56 -4.05 27.74
C TYR A 24 -0.59 -4.61 28.58
N GLY A 25 -0.95 -5.89 28.43
CA GLY A 25 -2.02 -6.50 29.23
C GLY A 25 -3.37 -5.81 29.02
N ASP A 26 -3.84 -5.10 30.05
CA ASP A 26 -5.10 -4.35 30.06
C ASP A 26 -4.95 -2.89 29.58
N ASP A 27 -3.73 -2.35 29.45
CA ASP A 27 -3.51 -0.98 28.97
C ASP A 27 -3.71 -0.86 27.45
N CYS A 28 -4.98 -0.84 27.03
CA CYS A 28 -5.37 -0.81 25.62
C CYS A 28 -5.01 0.53 24.94
N GLU A 29 -5.07 1.65 25.66
CA GLU A 29 -4.74 2.97 25.10
C GLU A 29 -3.26 3.05 24.69
N GLY A 30 -2.36 2.65 25.59
CA GLY A 30 -0.93 2.57 25.31
C GLY A 30 -0.62 1.58 24.19
N LEU A 31 -1.30 0.43 24.15
CA LEU A 31 -1.15 -0.55 23.08
C LEU A 31 -1.34 0.08 21.69
N PHE A 32 -2.45 0.79 21.47
CA PHE A 32 -2.76 1.34 20.16
C PHE A 32 -2.02 2.61 19.83
N GLU A 33 -1.67 3.42 20.82
CA GLU A 33 -0.76 4.55 20.61
C GLU A 33 0.58 4.05 20.05
N PHE A 34 1.13 2.95 20.58
CA PHE A 34 2.33 2.35 20.02
C PHE A 34 2.12 1.79 18.61
N ILE A 35 0.96 1.19 18.33
CA ILE A 35 0.61 0.68 17.00
C ILE A 35 0.50 1.80 15.96
N THR A 36 0.11 3.04 16.32
CA THR A 36 0.16 4.16 15.35
C THR A 36 1.54 4.40 14.76
N GLY A 37 2.59 4.02 15.50
CA GLY A 37 3.96 4.04 15.01
C GLY A 37 4.18 3.15 13.79
N TYR A 38 3.37 2.10 13.59
CA TYR A 38 3.41 1.24 12.40
C TYR A 38 3.03 2.01 11.14
N GLY A 39 1.86 2.68 11.15
CA GLY A 39 1.39 3.49 10.03
C GLY A 39 2.31 4.68 9.74
N ARG A 40 2.74 5.39 10.79
CA ARG A 40 3.65 6.54 10.66
C ARG A 40 5.00 6.15 10.05
N ARG A 41 5.55 4.98 10.41
CA ARG A 41 6.77 4.47 9.76
C ARG A 41 6.50 4.19 8.28
N GLY A 42 5.47 3.40 7.96
CA GLY A 42 5.12 3.08 6.57
C GLY A 42 5.04 4.30 5.66
N SER A 43 4.30 5.32 6.07
CA SER A 43 4.18 6.58 5.32
C SER A 43 5.50 7.33 5.19
N SER A 44 6.33 7.38 6.25
CA SER A 44 7.65 8.03 6.18
C SER A 44 8.62 7.33 5.21
N MET A 45 8.62 6.00 5.14
CA MET A 45 9.42 5.26 4.16
C MET A 45 8.87 5.40 2.74
N ALA A 46 7.55 5.43 2.56
CA ALA A 46 6.93 5.67 1.26
C ALA A 46 7.27 7.07 0.72
N LEU A 47 7.27 8.09 1.58
CA LEU A 47 7.67 9.45 1.20
C LEU A 47 9.14 9.49 0.74
N LEU A 48 10.04 8.87 1.49
CA LEU A 48 11.46 8.83 1.12
C LEU A 48 11.71 8.02 -0.16
N GLY A 49 10.97 6.92 -0.37
CA GLY A 49 10.98 6.16 -1.63
C GLY A 49 10.63 7.06 -2.81
N ARG A 50 9.47 7.72 -2.73
CA ARG A 50 8.98 8.63 -3.77
C ARG A 50 9.88 9.81 -4.09
N VAL A 51 10.44 10.43 -3.06
CA VAL A 51 11.37 11.55 -3.25
C VAL A 51 12.68 11.05 -3.86
N GLY A 52 13.20 9.91 -3.39
CA GLY A 52 14.42 9.32 -3.90
C GLY A 52 14.29 8.87 -5.36
N GLU A 53 13.25 8.12 -5.66
CA GLU A 53 12.91 7.66 -6.99
C GLU A 53 12.59 8.83 -7.92
N GLY A 54 11.72 9.75 -7.52
CA GLY A 54 11.37 10.90 -8.35
C GLY A 54 12.55 11.81 -8.71
N ILE A 55 13.61 11.84 -7.90
CA ILE A 55 14.87 12.50 -8.26
C ILE A 55 15.66 11.64 -9.25
N TYR A 56 15.75 10.32 -9.01
CA TYR A 56 16.50 9.39 -9.83
C TYR A 56 15.94 9.29 -11.24
N THR A 57 14.64 9.05 -11.38
CA THR A 57 13.93 8.94 -12.66
C THR A 57 13.98 10.26 -13.44
N LYS A 58 13.74 11.41 -12.79
CA LYS A 58 13.85 12.71 -13.48
C LYS A 58 15.27 13.05 -13.92
N ALA A 59 16.28 12.63 -13.16
CA ALA A 59 17.67 12.81 -13.59
C ALA A 59 18.01 11.91 -14.78
N ALA A 60 17.45 10.69 -14.84
CA ALA A 60 17.58 9.77 -15.96
C ALA A 60 16.89 10.31 -17.23
N ASP A 61 15.62 10.71 -17.15
CA ASP A 61 14.82 11.24 -18.28
C ASP A 61 15.43 12.53 -18.86
N VAL A 62 15.83 13.47 -18.00
CA VAL A 62 16.53 14.68 -18.46
C VAL A 62 17.90 14.33 -19.08
N GLY A 63 18.57 13.29 -18.58
CA GLY A 63 19.84 12.81 -19.11
C GLY A 63 19.72 12.16 -20.49
N THR A 64 18.69 11.34 -20.71
CA THR A 64 18.39 10.71 -22.01
C THR A 64 17.93 11.73 -23.04
N ASP A 65 17.08 12.67 -22.63
CA ASP A 65 16.54 13.72 -23.50
C ASP A 65 17.61 14.67 -24.06
N LEU A 66 18.65 14.98 -23.27
CA LEU A 66 19.72 15.90 -23.67
C LEU A 66 20.75 15.27 -24.62
N ILE A 67 20.91 13.95 -24.60
CA ILE A 67 21.96 13.23 -25.34
C ILE A 67 21.39 12.55 -26.59
N GLY A 68 20.09 12.27 -26.61
CA GLY A 68 19.35 11.60 -27.68
C GLY A 68 18.54 10.43 -27.13
N ARG A 69 17.20 10.52 -27.25
CA ARG A 69 16.26 9.48 -26.83
C ARG A 69 16.46 8.17 -27.59
N ASP A 70 16.26 7.05 -26.88
CA ASP A 70 16.09 5.69 -27.43
C ASP A 70 17.20 5.16 -28.34
N ASP A 71 18.36 5.82 -28.39
CA ASP A 71 19.54 5.29 -29.04
C ASP A 71 20.12 4.15 -28.18
N PRO A 72 20.21 2.91 -28.69
CA PRO A 72 20.76 1.77 -27.93
C PRO A 72 22.25 1.90 -27.61
N ARG A 73 22.89 2.97 -28.10
CA ARG A 73 24.27 3.36 -27.78
C ARG A 73 24.35 4.35 -26.62
N ASN A 74 23.22 4.96 -26.23
CA ASN A 74 23.15 5.83 -25.07
C ASN A 74 23.04 4.96 -23.81
N PRO A 75 24.06 4.94 -22.94
CA PRO A 75 24.03 4.13 -21.73
C PRO A 75 22.96 4.59 -20.73
N VAL A 76 22.46 5.83 -20.87
CA VAL A 76 21.44 6.41 -19.98
C VAL A 76 20.04 5.86 -20.28
N VAL A 77 19.81 5.33 -21.50
CA VAL A 77 18.50 4.80 -21.93
C VAL A 77 18.08 3.54 -21.18
N ILE A 78 19.06 2.74 -20.73
CA ILE A 78 18.82 1.53 -19.94
C ILE A 78 18.33 1.91 -18.53
N VAL A 79 18.92 2.97 -17.96
CA VAL A 79 18.56 3.49 -16.63
C VAL A 79 17.13 4.04 -16.65
N ASP A 80 16.84 4.88 -17.64
CA ASP A 80 15.50 5.47 -17.85
C ASP A 80 14.39 4.40 -17.96
N SER A 81 14.62 3.35 -18.75
CA SER A 81 13.64 2.28 -18.97
C SER A 81 13.45 1.35 -17.77
N GLU A 82 14.52 1.02 -17.04
CA GLU A 82 14.42 0.17 -15.86
C GLU A 82 13.80 0.92 -14.67
N ASP A 83 14.09 2.21 -14.54
CA ASP A 83 13.61 3.04 -13.43
C ASP A 83 12.15 3.42 -13.54
N ASP A 84 11.65 3.73 -14.73
CA ASP A 84 10.21 3.95 -14.93
C ASP A 84 9.39 2.72 -14.53
N SER A 85 9.90 1.51 -14.82
CA SER A 85 9.18 0.26 -14.53
C SER A 85 9.27 -0.16 -13.06
N VAL A 86 10.45 -0.07 -12.46
CA VAL A 86 10.66 -0.44 -11.05
C VAL A 86 10.02 0.60 -10.14
N GLY A 87 10.16 1.85 -10.51
CA GLY A 87 9.72 2.96 -9.71
C GLY A 87 8.20 3.03 -9.56
N ASP A 88 7.48 3.07 -10.67
CA ASP A 88 6.00 3.11 -10.68
C ASP A 88 5.37 1.98 -9.84
N ILE A 89 5.99 0.80 -9.85
CA ILE A 89 5.53 -0.37 -9.08
C ILE A 89 5.86 -0.22 -7.59
N VAL A 90 7.06 0.21 -7.24
CA VAL A 90 7.53 0.32 -5.85
C VAL A 90 6.84 1.49 -5.14
N ASP A 91 6.73 2.63 -5.80
CA ASP A 91 6.12 3.83 -5.25
C ASP A 91 4.62 3.69 -5.06
N MET A 92 3.91 3.14 -6.04
CA MET A 92 2.48 2.88 -5.89
C MET A 92 2.23 1.87 -4.77
N GLY A 93 3.08 0.83 -4.66
CA GLY A 93 2.97 -0.17 -3.61
C GLY A 93 3.21 0.38 -2.19
N SER A 94 4.26 1.19 -2.01
CA SER A 94 4.61 1.75 -0.70
C SER A 94 3.57 2.75 -0.20
N ASP A 95 2.98 3.54 -1.09
CA ASP A 95 1.93 4.50 -0.76
C ASP A 95 0.58 3.85 -0.41
N LEU A 96 0.17 2.86 -1.19
CA LEU A 96 -1.01 2.06 -0.89
C LEU A 96 -0.89 1.40 0.48
N PHE A 97 0.30 0.87 0.80
CA PHE A 97 0.57 0.30 2.11
C PHE A 97 0.55 1.36 3.22
N GLY A 98 1.15 2.54 3.01
CA GLY A 98 1.13 3.64 3.96
C GLY A 98 -0.29 4.09 4.30
N SER A 99 -1.11 4.33 3.28
CA SER A 99 -2.52 4.72 3.43
C SER A 99 -3.34 3.65 4.14
N TYR A 100 -3.13 2.37 3.78
CA TYR A 100 -3.79 1.23 4.41
C TYR A 100 -3.44 1.09 5.90
N ALA A 101 -2.14 1.23 6.23
CA ALA A 101 -1.64 1.12 7.59
C ALA A 101 -2.12 2.29 8.47
N GLU A 102 -2.08 3.52 7.96
CA GLU A 102 -2.49 4.72 8.69
C GLU A 102 -4.00 4.73 8.96
N SER A 103 -4.83 4.41 7.96
CA SER A 103 -6.28 4.30 8.13
C SER A 103 -6.68 3.24 9.17
N SER A 104 -6.03 2.08 9.13
CA SER A 104 -6.26 1.00 10.11
C SER A 104 -5.83 1.42 11.52
N CYS A 105 -4.68 2.08 11.66
CA CYS A 105 -4.20 2.57 12.96
C CYS A 105 -5.11 3.67 13.53
N ALA A 106 -5.57 4.60 12.71
CA ALA A 106 -6.46 5.68 13.13
C ALA A 106 -7.79 5.11 13.68
N ALA A 107 -8.37 4.12 12.98
CA ALA A 107 -9.58 3.45 13.45
C ALA A 107 -9.36 2.71 14.79
N LEU A 108 -8.20 2.07 14.95
CA LEU A 108 -7.85 1.34 16.18
C LEU A 108 -7.68 2.26 17.39
N VAL A 109 -7.04 3.42 17.24
CA VAL A 109 -6.90 4.41 18.33
C VAL A 109 -8.25 4.98 18.74
N VAL A 110 -9.10 5.31 17.77
CA VAL A 110 -10.46 5.79 18.08
C VAL A 110 -11.27 4.70 18.78
N ALA A 111 -11.11 3.43 18.38
CA ALA A 111 -11.76 2.30 19.03
C ALA A 111 -11.24 2.07 20.46
N SER A 112 -9.96 2.34 20.74
CA SER A 112 -9.35 2.10 22.06
C SER A 112 -9.81 3.06 23.14
N ILE A 113 -10.07 4.32 22.79
CA ILE A 113 -10.60 5.33 23.71
C ILE A 113 -12.12 5.28 23.86
N SER A 114 -12.79 4.50 23.00
CA SER A 114 -14.24 4.32 23.02
C SER A 114 -14.66 3.23 24.02
N SER A 115 -15.98 3.04 24.20
CA SER A 115 -16.55 1.99 25.05
C SER A 115 -16.02 0.58 24.73
N PHE A 116 -15.54 0.36 23.50
CA PHE A 116 -14.97 -0.91 23.05
C PHE A 116 -13.64 -1.24 23.76
N GLY A 117 -12.77 -0.25 23.98
CA GLY A 117 -11.52 -0.43 24.71
C GLY A 117 -11.72 -0.54 26.22
N ILE A 118 -12.69 0.21 26.77
CA ILE A 118 -12.99 0.22 28.22
C ILE A 118 -13.57 -1.12 28.69
N ASN A 119 -14.38 -1.79 27.86
CA ASN A 119 -14.97 -3.10 28.18
C ASN A 119 -14.07 -4.28 27.79
N HIS A 120 -12.85 -4.04 27.30
CA HIS A 120 -11.92 -5.05 26.77
C HIS A 120 -12.54 -6.00 25.73
N GLU A 121 -13.49 -5.51 24.93
CA GLU A 121 -14.13 -6.32 23.89
C GLU A 121 -13.25 -6.38 22.64
N LEU A 122 -12.37 -7.38 22.63
CA LEU A 122 -11.37 -7.58 21.56
C LEU A 122 -11.98 -7.62 20.17
N THR A 123 -13.16 -8.22 20.00
CA THR A 123 -13.85 -8.36 18.72
C THR A 123 -14.20 -7.01 18.09
N LEU A 124 -14.65 -6.05 18.90
CA LEU A 124 -15.02 -4.72 18.43
C LEU A 124 -13.78 -3.84 18.22
N MET A 125 -12.74 -4.07 19.02
CA MET A 125 -11.45 -3.42 18.88
C MET A 125 -10.74 -3.77 17.57
N VAL A 126 -10.80 -5.04 17.14
CA VAL A 126 -10.22 -5.51 15.87
C VAL A 126 -11.16 -5.39 14.67
N TYR A 127 -12.29 -4.72 14.81
CA TYR A 127 -13.26 -4.51 13.73
C TYR A 127 -12.64 -3.99 12.41
N PRO A 128 -11.76 -2.97 12.39
CA PRO A 128 -11.14 -2.52 11.13
C PRO A 128 -10.31 -3.62 10.43
N LEU A 129 -9.69 -4.54 11.18
CA LEU A 129 -8.98 -5.68 10.59
C LEU A 129 -9.94 -6.69 9.96
N ILE A 130 -11.11 -6.89 10.56
CA ILE A 130 -12.14 -7.78 10.01
C ILE A 130 -12.65 -7.22 8.68
N VAL A 131 -12.92 -5.92 8.61
CA VAL A 131 -13.33 -5.24 7.37
C VAL A 131 -12.28 -5.42 6.29
N ASN A 132 -11.01 -5.23 6.60
CA ASN A 132 -9.91 -5.43 5.65
C ASN A 132 -9.81 -6.89 5.17
N SER A 133 -9.98 -7.86 6.08
CA SER A 133 -9.99 -9.30 5.74
C SER A 133 -11.12 -9.67 4.77
N VAL A 134 -12.33 -9.18 5.03
CA VAL A 134 -13.48 -9.36 4.13
C VAL A 134 -13.23 -8.67 2.79
N GLY A 135 -12.63 -7.47 2.80
CA GLY A 135 -12.26 -6.74 1.58
C GLY A 135 -11.33 -7.56 0.67
N ILE A 136 -10.33 -8.25 1.24
CA ILE A 136 -9.44 -9.14 0.47
C ILE A 136 -10.24 -10.28 -0.20
N MET A 137 -11.21 -10.87 0.50
CA MET A 137 -12.07 -11.92 -0.07
C MET A 137 -12.97 -11.40 -1.18
N VAL A 138 -13.56 -10.22 -1.01
CA VAL A 138 -14.37 -9.58 -2.05
C VAL A 138 -13.53 -9.30 -3.29
N CYS A 139 -12.31 -8.75 -3.13
CA CYS A 139 -11.39 -8.52 -4.24
C CYS A 139 -11.00 -9.81 -4.97
N LEU A 140 -10.82 -10.91 -4.24
CA LEU A 140 -10.54 -12.23 -4.83
C LEU A 140 -11.70 -12.69 -5.70
N ILE A 141 -12.93 -12.55 -5.23
CA ILE A 141 -14.11 -12.87 -6.05
C ILE A 141 -14.16 -11.97 -7.28
N THR A 142 -14.00 -10.65 -7.13
CA THR A 142 -14.03 -9.70 -8.25
C THR A 142 -13.00 -10.03 -9.33
N ILE A 143 -11.77 -10.42 -8.96
CA ILE A 143 -10.74 -10.73 -9.96
C ILE A 143 -11.02 -12.05 -10.70
N LEU A 144 -11.66 -13.03 -10.06
CA LEU A 144 -12.12 -14.24 -10.74
C LEU A 144 -13.17 -13.90 -11.80
N PHE A 145 -14.11 -13.00 -11.50
CA PHE A 145 -15.08 -12.52 -12.49
C PHE A 145 -14.38 -11.81 -13.66
N ALA A 146 -13.37 -10.98 -13.40
CA ALA A 146 -12.65 -10.25 -14.44
C ALA A 146 -11.76 -11.16 -15.30
N THR A 147 -11.17 -12.21 -14.72
CA THR A 147 -10.18 -13.07 -15.41
C THR A 147 -10.82 -14.25 -16.11
N ASP A 148 -11.78 -14.93 -15.45
CA ASP A 148 -12.33 -16.20 -15.95
C ASP A 148 -13.65 -16.05 -16.73
N LEU A 149 -14.42 -14.97 -16.52
CA LEU A 149 -15.76 -14.82 -17.14
C LEU A 149 -15.78 -13.87 -18.34
N ILE A 150 -14.79 -12.98 -18.48
CA ILE A 150 -14.70 -12.01 -19.57
C ILE A 150 -13.50 -12.37 -20.46
N GLU A 151 -13.74 -13.22 -21.46
CA GLU A 151 -12.74 -13.50 -22.50
C GLU A 151 -12.65 -12.26 -23.41
N THR A 152 -11.63 -11.42 -23.22
CA THR A 152 -11.45 -10.18 -23.97
C THR A 152 -11.15 -10.49 -25.44
N LYS A 153 -12.16 -10.36 -26.31
CA LYS A 153 -12.03 -10.71 -27.73
C LYS A 153 -11.49 -9.60 -28.62
N VAL A 154 -11.36 -8.35 -28.17
CA VAL A 154 -10.81 -7.27 -29.02
C VAL A 154 -10.18 -6.16 -28.17
N VAL A 155 -9.00 -5.67 -28.58
CA VAL A 155 -8.24 -4.51 -28.06
C VAL A 155 -9.04 -3.18 -28.06
N LYS A 156 -10.28 -3.17 -28.56
CA LYS A 156 -11.14 -1.97 -28.68
C LYS A 156 -12.02 -1.69 -27.45
N GLU A 157 -12.02 -2.58 -26.45
CA GLU A 157 -12.76 -2.40 -25.19
C GLU A 157 -11.92 -1.78 -24.07
N PHE A 158 -10.64 -1.52 -24.29
CA PHE A 158 -9.90 -0.63 -23.39
C PHE A 158 -10.46 0.77 -23.58
N GLU A 159 -11.18 1.25 -22.58
CA GLU A 159 -11.63 2.63 -22.49
C GLU A 159 -10.45 3.57 -22.80
N PRO A 160 -10.58 4.52 -23.76
CA PRO A 160 -9.52 5.47 -24.01
C PRO A 160 -9.28 6.24 -22.72
N ALA A 161 -8.06 6.13 -22.18
CA ALA A 161 -7.62 6.88 -21.01
C ALA A 161 -8.13 8.34 -21.14
N PRO A 162 -8.74 8.92 -20.08
CA PRO A 162 -9.23 10.28 -20.14
C PRO A 162 -8.05 11.21 -20.45
N LYS A 163 -7.96 11.64 -21.72
CA LYS A 163 -7.17 12.79 -22.14
C LYS A 163 -7.85 14.03 -21.57
N ASN A 164 -7.61 14.29 -20.28
CA ASN A 164 -7.84 15.61 -19.74
C ASN A 164 -6.72 16.51 -20.23
N HIS A 165 -7.16 17.63 -20.79
CA HIS A 165 -6.41 18.71 -21.44
C HIS A 165 -5.18 19.20 -20.68
#